data_AF-A0A8I2K719-F1
#
_entry.id   AF-A0A8I2K719-F1
#
_cell.length_a   1.000
_cell.length_b   1.000
_cell.length_c   1.000
_cell.angle_alpha   90.00
_cell.angle_beta   90.00
_cell.angle_gamma   90.00
#
_symmetry.space_group_name_H-M   'P 1'
#
loop_
_entity.id
_entity.type
_entity.pdbx_description
1 polymer ?
#
loop_
_entity_poly.entity_id
_entity_poly.type
_entity_poly.pdbx_seq_one_letter_code
_entity_poly.pdbx_strand_id
1 'polypeptide(L)'
;MKKREIFIVIALIAFGIIYNSYKSGDFEISFYEGCSVDSRSLLDKRSLTKFVQEEIRCSHDDIKKVEIENLAGSITVEKHSAIEGKADSESEIEKTIRIVPEIHVYHRDVEKAHEIYKKIKIESRTYDLVEGEEPGSTAGTGSKPTYKKLHITVSPEESFPYRRVRVHFKLTIPESAELDLWNRYGNMEINGCGKNILLNGKYGDIWVRHIDSNLKIRHRHGNVAVGDIKDAVDLSSRYSKIKIKDVSELKLNCSHSRVFIAGVKKETDIDHAAYSVITMEDSQKITLDGRHTKIKMENIEEGASVKNSHETIYMQNVKGNVQVKARHCKVVVKQAVSDDVVVKNSYGSVWCDEISAKNVDIMLNNGKLDIAFDRIEERINIRNRYSRIRLEYPQSLQPLFSIHVRHGNIVNRTPVEMAILKEGSGAAMNASTMEGKPEIIINNTYGDVFLKTSSTGTTPTETQEQKTKPTTETEKPPTQDKDN
;
A
#
# COMPACT_ATOMS: atom_id res chain seq x y z
N MET A 1 38.96 55.20 -14.77
CA MET A 1 37.69 54.45 -14.75
C MET A 1 36.56 55.35 -15.22
N LYS A 2 35.75 54.91 -16.19
CA LYS A 2 34.56 55.64 -16.63
C LYS A 2 33.48 55.54 -15.56
N LYS A 3 32.63 56.57 -15.38
CA LYS A 3 31.56 56.60 -14.34
C LYS A 3 30.69 55.32 -14.32
N ARG A 4 30.50 54.67 -15.48
CA ARG A 4 29.76 53.41 -15.62
C ARG A 4 30.47 52.20 -14.99
N GLU A 5 31.79 52.14 -15.02
CA GLU A 5 32.58 51.05 -14.43
C GLU A 5 32.54 51.12 -12.90
N ILE A 6 32.63 52.35 -12.35
CA ILE A 6 32.51 52.59 -10.90
C ILE A 6 31.12 52.19 -10.41
N PHE A 7 30.06 52.50 -11.17
CA PHE A 7 28.69 52.10 -10.81
C PHE A 7 28.52 50.58 -10.77
N ILE A 8 29.07 49.84 -11.75
CA ILE A 8 28.99 48.36 -11.78
C ILE A 8 29.74 47.75 -10.59
N VAL A 9 30.92 48.28 -10.24
CA VAL A 9 31.69 47.79 -9.09
C VAL A 9 30.94 48.05 -7.78
N ILE A 10 30.36 49.24 -7.60
CA ILE A 10 29.54 49.55 -6.42
C ILE A 10 28.29 48.66 -6.36
N ALA A 11 27.63 48.43 -7.50
CA ALA A 11 26.46 47.55 -7.58
C ALA A 11 26.82 46.09 -7.24
N LEU A 12 27.98 45.59 -7.67
CA LEU A 12 28.45 44.24 -7.34
C LEU A 12 28.85 44.10 -5.86
N ILE A 13 29.46 45.13 -5.28
CA ILE A 13 29.77 45.16 -3.84
C ILE A 13 28.46 45.22 -3.03
N ALA A 14 27.52 46.09 -3.41
CA ALA A 14 26.20 46.18 -2.78
C ALA A 14 25.42 44.86 -2.90
N PHE A 15 25.43 44.23 -4.08
CA PHE A 15 24.84 42.91 -4.28
C PHE A 15 25.55 41.85 -3.44
N GLY A 16 26.88 41.87 -3.36
CA GLY A 16 27.66 40.96 -2.52
C GLY A 16 27.35 41.12 -1.03
N ILE A 17 27.17 42.36 -0.55
CA ILE A 17 26.76 42.66 0.82
C ILE A 17 25.31 42.19 1.04
N ILE A 18 24.37 42.53 0.16
CA ILE A 18 22.96 42.12 0.27
C ILE A 18 22.84 40.59 0.20
N TYR A 19 23.57 39.94 -0.69
CA TYR A 19 23.60 38.47 -0.83
C TYR A 19 24.24 37.81 0.39
N ASN A 20 25.33 38.38 0.92
CA ASN A 20 25.94 37.89 2.16
C ASN A 20 25.02 38.10 3.36
N SER A 21 24.36 39.26 3.48
CA SER A 21 23.35 39.57 4.50
C SER A 21 22.11 38.69 4.39
N TYR A 22 21.69 38.33 3.17
CA TYR A 22 20.62 37.35 2.94
C TYR A 22 21.06 35.94 3.36
N LYS A 23 22.31 35.57 3.09
CA LYS A 23 22.89 34.25 3.42
C LYS A 23 23.33 34.13 4.89
N SER A 24 23.65 35.23 5.56
CA SER A 24 23.89 35.32 7.01
C SER A 24 22.59 35.49 7.79
N GLY A 25 21.56 36.01 7.12
CA GLY A 25 20.22 36.12 7.63
C GLY A 25 19.92 37.42 8.38
N ASP A 26 20.60 38.51 8.04
CA ASP A 26 20.40 39.85 8.62
C ASP A 26 19.27 40.65 7.94
N PHE A 27 18.73 40.18 6.80
CA PHE A 27 17.60 40.82 6.12
C PHE A 27 16.70 39.80 5.41
N GLU A 28 15.37 40.02 5.41
CA GLU A 28 14.40 39.25 4.63
C GLU A 28 14.08 39.97 3.33
N ILE A 29 14.26 39.31 2.19
CA ILE A 29 13.77 39.80 0.90
C ILE A 29 12.59 38.95 0.48
N SER A 30 11.38 39.50 0.60
CA SER A 30 10.17 38.93 0.02
C SER A 30 9.96 39.51 -1.38
N PHE A 31 10.25 38.74 -2.42
CA PHE A 31 9.82 39.08 -3.78
C PHE A 31 8.38 38.62 -3.98
N TYR A 32 7.55 39.49 -4.55
CA TYR A 32 6.26 39.09 -5.12
C TYR A 32 6.52 38.10 -6.26
N GLU A 33 5.77 37.00 -6.25
CA GLU A 33 5.66 35.96 -7.29
C GLU A 33 6.94 35.18 -7.68
N GLY A 34 7.00 33.92 -7.24
CA GLY A 34 7.49 32.81 -8.08
C GLY A 34 8.97 32.44 -8.06
N CYS A 35 9.88 33.22 -7.47
CA CYS A 35 11.31 32.87 -7.41
C CYS A 35 11.80 32.63 -5.97
N SER A 36 11.86 31.37 -5.53
CA SER A 36 12.52 30.99 -4.27
C SER A 36 13.96 30.54 -4.51
N VAL A 37 14.93 31.31 -4.04
CA VAL A 37 16.34 30.88 -3.96
C VAL A 37 16.47 29.80 -2.86
N ASP A 38 17.24 28.74 -3.12
CA ASP A 38 17.34 27.54 -2.27
C ASP A 38 17.68 27.87 -0.80
N SER A 39 16.71 27.61 0.08
CA SER A 39 16.74 27.97 1.50
C SER A 39 17.35 26.88 2.40
N ARG A 40 17.80 25.74 1.83
CA ARG A 40 18.50 24.68 2.57
C ARG A 40 19.80 25.15 3.22
N SER A 41 20.42 26.21 2.68
CA SER A 41 21.69 26.76 3.22
C SER A 41 21.55 27.46 4.58
N LEU A 42 20.32 27.68 5.07
CA LEU A 42 20.05 28.34 6.36
C LEU A 42 19.81 27.35 7.52
N LEU A 43 19.68 26.04 7.25
CA LEU A 43 19.66 24.97 8.27
C LEU A 43 21.02 24.26 8.32
N ASP A 44 22.11 25.02 8.24
CA ASP A 44 23.46 24.47 8.35
C ASP A 44 23.71 24.07 9.80
N LYS A 45 24.08 22.79 10.01
CA LYS A 45 24.45 22.25 11.33
C LYS A 45 25.58 23.03 11.99
N ARG A 46 26.44 23.71 11.22
CA ARG A 46 27.51 24.58 11.74
C ARG A 46 27.01 25.84 12.44
N SER A 47 25.76 26.22 12.18
CA SER A 47 25.08 27.39 12.78
C SER A 47 24.00 27.00 13.79
N LEU A 48 23.99 25.74 14.25
CA LEU A 48 22.98 25.23 15.15
C LEU A 48 23.33 25.56 16.61
N THR A 49 22.44 26.29 17.28
CA THR A 49 22.41 26.41 18.74
C THR A 49 21.23 25.62 19.29
N LYS A 50 21.47 24.80 20.32
CA LYS A 50 20.47 23.91 20.92
C LYS A 50 20.06 24.43 22.30
N PHE A 51 18.77 24.47 22.55
CA PHE A 51 18.18 24.89 23.82
C PHE A 51 17.31 23.76 24.36
N VAL A 52 17.86 22.96 25.28
CA VAL A 52 17.13 21.90 25.98
C VAL A 52 16.17 22.56 26.98
N GLN A 53 14.90 22.20 26.92
CA GLN A 53 13.88 22.69 27.86
C GLN A 53 13.80 21.79 29.09
N GLU A 54 13.09 22.27 30.11
CA GLU A 54 12.80 21.46 31.30
C GLU A 54 12.06 20.17 30.90
N GLU A 55 12.52 19.05 31.45
CA GLU A 55 11.90 17.74 31.21
C GLU A 55 10.53 17.67 31.89
N ILE A 56 9.50 17.39 31.11
CA ILE A 56 8.16 17.17 31.66
C ILE A 56 8.07 15.70 32.07
N ARG A 57 7.91 15.46 33.38
CA ARG A 57 7.71 14.13 33.95
C ARG A 57 6.32 14.04 34.56
N CYS A 58 5.58 12.99 34.19
CA CYS A 58 4.27 12.71 34.75
C CYS A 58 4.06 11.21 34.94
N SER A 59 3.19 10.85 35.89
CA SER A 59 2.76 9.47 36.08
C SER A 59 1.66 9.13 35.09
N HIS A 60 1.77 7.97 34.46
CA HIS A 60 0.74 7.38 33.60
C HIS A 60 -0.51 6.99 34.38
N ASP A 61 -0.42 6.80 35.70
CA ASP A 61 -1.62 6.58 36.52
C ASP A 61 -2.51 7.84 36.53
N ASP A 62 -1.91 9.03 36.45
CA ASP A 62 -2.62 10.30 36.37
C ASP A 62 -2.97 10.68 34.93
N ILE A 63 -2.02 10.50 34.00
CA ILE A 63 -2.13 10.94 32.60
C ILE A 63 -2.24 9.74 31.67
N LYS A 64 -3.44 9.54 31.11
CA LYS A 64 -3.72 8.45 30.18
C LYS A 64 -3.50 8.82 28.71
N LYS A 65 -3.59 10.10 28.36
CA LYS A 65 -3.42 10.59 26.98
C LYS A 65 -2.40 11.73 26.91
N VAL A 66 -1.49 11.66 25.93
CA VAL A 66 -0.52 12.72 25.61
C VAL A 66 -0.84 13.27 24.23
N GLU A 67 -1.05 14.58 24.17
CA GLU A 67 -1.34 15.34 22.97
C GLU A 67 -0.21 16.36 22.72
N ILE A 68 0.40 16.33 21.53
CA ILE A 68 1.47 17.26 21.16
C ILE A 68 1.17 17.92 19.83
N GLU A 69 1.20 19.25 19.82
CA GLU A 69 1.13 20.05 18.61
C GLU A 69 2.49 20.70 18.30
N ASN A 70 3.16 20.18 17.28
CA ASN A 70 4.44 20.69 16.81
C ASN A 70 4.33 21.39 15.45
N LEU A 71 4.78 22.64 15.39
CA LEU A 71 4.80 23.44 14.16
C LEU A 71 5.93 23.03 13.22
N ALA A 72 7.11 22.73 13.74
CA ALA A 72 8.24 22.28 12.95
C ALA A 72 9.29 21.57 13.81
N GLY A 73 9.87 20.49 13.31
CA GLY A 73 10.86 19.64 13.99
C GLY A 73 10.38 18.19 14.04
N SER A 74 11.10 17.32 14.74
CA SER A 74 10.73 15.90 14.82
C SER A 74 10.03 15.56 16.12
N ILE A 75 9.14 14.58 16.09
CA ILE A 75 8.62 13.92 17.28
C ILE A 75 9.10 12.47 17.24
N THR A 76 9.87 12.07 18.24
CA THR A 76 10.38 10.71 18.38
C THR A 76 9.81 10.13 19.66
N VAL A 77 9.19 8.96 19.55
CA VAL A 77 8.58 8.23 20.66
C VAL A 77 9.22 6.86 20.75
N GLU A 78 9.80 6.57 21.89
CA GLU A 78 10.47 5.31 22.17
C GLU A 78 9.87 4.67 23.42
N LYS A 79 9.84 3.33 23.44
CA LYS A 79 9.50 2.57 24.64
C LYS A 79 10.53 2.88 25.74
N HIS A 80 10.11 2.82 27.00
CA HIS A 80 11.06 2.71 28.11
C HIS A 80 11.94 1.49 27.91
N SER A 81 13.21 1.69 27.55
CA SER A 81 14.24 0.68 27.74
C SER A 81 14.61 0.68 29.22
N ALA A 82 14.61 -0.49 29.87
CA ALA A 82 15.21 -0.63 31.18
C ALA A 82 16.66 -0.14 31.07
N ILE A 83 16.96 1.01 31.67
CA ILE A 83 18.33 1.49 31.77
C ILE A 83 19.03 0.50 32.70
N GLU A 84 19.99 -0.25 32.17
CA GLU A 84 20.87 -1.09 32.97
C GLU A 84 21.46 -0.25 34.11
N GLY A 85 21.06 -0.57 35.35
CA GLY A 85 21.84 -0.25 36.54
C GLY A 85 21.39 0.90 37.43
N LYS A 86 20.18 1.48 37.29
CA LYS A 86 19.62 2.40 38.33
C LYS A 86 18.13 2.69 38.15
N ALA A 87 17.27 1.85 38.71
CA ALA A 87 15.91 2.21 39.09
C ALA A 87 15.31 1.12 40.00
N ASP A 88 14.69 1.56 41.09
CA ASP A 88 13.97 0.74 42.03
C ASP A 88 12.64 0.27 41.39
N SER A 89 12.52 -1.05 41.18
CA SER A 89 11.36 -1.77 40.61
C SER A 89 11.00 -1.47 39.13
N GLU A 90 10.99 -2.52 38.30
CA GLU A 90 10.57 -2.46 36.88
C GLU A 90 9.16 -1.87 36.68
N SER A 91 8.30 -1.97 37.70
CA SER A 91 6.90 -1.50 37.69
C SER A 91 6.71 0.02 37.72
N GLU A 92 7.66 0.79 38.28
CA GLU A 92 7.53 2.26 38.32
C GLU A 92 7.96 2.90 36.99
N ILE A 93 8.94 2.31 36.29
CA ILE A 93 9.45 2.81 35.01
C ILE A 93 8.36 2.69 33.93
N GLU A 94 7.64 1.56 33.90
CA GLU A 94 6.49 1.31 33.02
C GLU A 94 5.30 2.24 33.25
N LYS A 95 5.35 3.09 34.28
CA LYS A 95 4.30 4.08 34.58
C LYS A 95 4.75 5.52 34.43
N THR A 96 5.97 5.79 33.98
CA THR A 96 6.42 7.17 33.80
C THR A 96 6.29 7.63 32.35
N ILE A 97 5.80 8.85 32.15
CA ILE A 97 5.86 9.55 30.88
C ILE A 97 6.94 10.61 31.00
N ARG A 98 7.91 10.59 30.09
CA ARG A 98 9.01 11.56 30.01
C ARG A 98 8.98 12.25 28.67
N ILE A 99 9.00 13.57 28.68
CA ILE A 99 8.98 14.38 27.46
C ILE A 99 10.10 15.40 27.56
N VAL A 100 11.03 15.35 26.60
CA VAL A 100 12.18 16.25 26.50
C VAL A 100 12.04 17.10 25.24
N PRO A 101 11.59 18.35 25.35
CA PRO A 101 11.61 19.30 24.25
C PRO A 101 13.01 19.90 24.04
N GLU A 102 13.46 19.98 22.79
CA GLU A 102 14.74 20.59 22.40
C GLU A 102 14.51 21.57 21.26
N ILE A 103 14.75 22.87 21.50
CA ILE A 103 14.60 23.92 20.49
C ILE A 103 15.95 24.12 19.78
N HIS A 104 15.96 23.95 18.47
CA HIS A 104 17.11 24.13 17.60
C HIS A 104 16.95 25.44 16.84
N VAL A 105 17.85 26.40 17.08
CA VAL A 105 17.90 27.67 16.35
C VAL A 105 19.13 27.69 15.46
N TYR A 106 18.91 27.90 14.17
CA TYR A 106 19.95 27.96 13.15
C TYR A 106 20.26 29.42 12.83
N HIS A 107 21.37 29.91 13.39
CA HIS A 107 21.88 31.26 13.21
C HIS A 107 23.40 31.29 13.40
N ARG A 108 24.14 32.03 12.54
CA ARG A 108 25.61 32.10 12.65
C ARG A 108 26.07 32.80 13.92
N ASP A 109 25.35 33.83 14.30
CA ASP A 109 25.54 34.58 15.55
C ASP A 109 24.71 33.95 16.67
N VAL A 110 25.38 33.60 17.77
CA VAL A 110 24.79 32.94 18.94
C VAL A 110 23.89 33.89 19.72
N GLU A 111 24.18 35.20 19.78
CA GLU A 111 23.35 36.15 20.53
C GLU A 111 21.98 36.31 19.88
N LYS A 112 21.96 36.48 18.54
CA LYS A 112 20.72 36.48 17.75
C LYS A 112 19.96 35.15 17.85
N ALA A 113 20.67 34.02 17.97
CA ALA A 113 20.02 32.73 18.22
C ALA A 113 19.25 32.73 19.55
N HIS A 114 19.82 33.34 20.60
CA HIS A 114 19.15 33.50 21.90
C HIS A 114 17.95 34.44 21.83
N GLU A 115 18.01 35.53 21.04
CA GLU A 115 16.87 36.42 20.83
C GLU A 115 15.69 35.70 20.14
N ILE A 116 15.98 34.92 19.08
CA ILE A 116 14.96 34.12 18.40
C ILE A 116 14.38 33.06 19.34
N TYR A 117 15.23 32.38 20.11
CA TYR A 117 14.82 31.38 21.09
C TYR A 117 13.83 31.95 22.12
N LYS A 118 14.08 33.14 22.67
CA LYS A 118 13.20 33.79 23.66
C LYS A 118 11.77 34.02 23.16
N LYS A 119 11.58 34.10 21.84
CA LYS A 119 10.27 34.27 21.20
C LYS A 119 9.49 32.95 21.03
N ILE A 120 10.07 31.80 21.37
CA ILE A 120 9.43 30.48 21.23
C ILE A 120 9.13 29.93 22.61
N LYS A 121 7.85 29.73 22.93
CA LYS A 121 7.39 29.16 24.20
C LYS A 121 6.82 27.77 23.96
N ILE A 122 7.06 26.87 24.91
CA ILE A 122 6.42 25.55 24.96
C ILE A 122 5.50 25.57 26.16
N GLU A 123 4.20 25.40 25.91
CA GLU A 123 3.18 25.40 26.94
C GLU A 123 2.70 23.97 27.18
N SER A 124 2.65 23.55 28.45
CA SER A 124 2.06 22.29 28.87
C SER A 124 0.85 22.55 29.76
N ARG A 125 -0.29 21.95 29.43
CA ARG A 125 -1.53 22.05 30.21
C ARG A 125 -2.12 20.66 30.45
N THR A 126 -2.63 20.43 31.65
CA THR A 126 -3.32 19.19 31.99
C THR A 126 -4.82 19.45 32.06
N TYR A 127 -5.62 18.57 31.46
CA TYR A 127 -7.07 18.67 31.43
C TYR A 127 -7.68 17.37 31.94
N ASP A 128 -8.78 17.46 32.69
CA ASP A 128 -9.59 16.31 33.06
C ASP A 128 -10.45 15.87 31.86
N LEU A 129 -10.48 14.57 31.57
CA LEU A 129 -11.36 13.95 30.57
C LEU A 129 -12.48 13.18 31.28
N VAL A 130 -13.71 13.42 30.83
CA VAL A 130 -14.87 12.60 31.19
C VAL A 130 -15.11 11.61 30.05
N GLU A 131 -15.16 10.32 30.37
CA GLU A 131 -15.38 9.27 29.39
C GLU A 131 -16.76 9.40 28.72
N GLY A 132 -16.79 9.58 27.38
CA GLY A 132 -18.02 9.46 26.57
C GLY A 132 -18.74 10.74 26.11
N GLU A 133 -18.04 11.85 25.87
CA GLU A 133 -18.59 12.92 25.02
C GLU A 133 -18.39 12.61 23.53
N GLU A 134 -19.22 11.72 22.99
CA GLU A 134 -19.72 11.95 21.63
C GLU A 134 -20.82 13.03 21.72
N PRO A 135 -20.88 13.99 20.77
CA PRO A 135 -21.91 15.01 20.77
C PRO A 135 -23.28 14.36 20.54
N GLY A 136 -24.02 14.08 21.61
CA GLY A 136 -25.42 13.63 21.54
C GLY A 136 -25.91 12.55 22.51
N SER A 137 -25.10 12.03 23.46
CA SER A 137 -25.58 10.98 24.38
C SER A 137 -25.96 11.52 25.78
N THR A 138 -27.15 11.17 26.25
CA THR A 138 -27.69 11.52 27.58
C THR A 138 -27.08 10.65 28.69
N ALA A 139 -26.65 11.30 29.76
CA ALA A 139 -25.89 10.71 30.85
C ALA A 139 -26.72 9.80 31.78
N GLY A 140 -26.22 8.58 32.03
CA GLY A 140 -26.60 7.74 33.16
C GLY A 140 -25.70 8.03 34.38
N THR A 141 -26.31 8.14 35.56
CA THR A 141 -25.68 8.39 36.85
C THR A 141 -24.89 7.18 37.36
N GLY A 142 -23.58 7.20 37.11
CA GLY A 142 -22.55 6.44 37.80
C GLY A 142 -21.26 7.23 37.66
N SER A 143 -20.47 7.35 38.74
CA SER A 143 -19.23 8.12 38.76
C SER A 143 -18.25 7.61 37.71
N LYS A 144 -18.24 8.23 36.53
CA LYS A 144 -17.36 7.86 35.42
C LYS A 144 -15.90 8.12 35.83
N PRO A 145 -14.97 7.19 35.56
CA PRO A 145 -13.56 7.41 35.88
C PRO A 145 -13.06 8.65 35.13
N THR A 146 -12.60 9.65 35.89
CA THR A 146 -11.96 10.84 35.33
C THR A 146 -10.48 10.55 35.17
N TYR A 147 -9.96 10.58 33.95
CA TYR A 147 -8.52 10.48 33.69
C TYR A 147 -8.02 11.77 33.04
N LYS A 148 -6.73 12.08 33.18
CA LYS A 148 -6.19 13.34 32.67
C LYS A 148 -5.53 13.18 31.31
N LYS A 149 -5.58 14.25 30.51
CA LYS A 149 -4.76 14.42 29.32
C LYS A 149 -3.70 15.50 29.53
N LEU A 150 -2.51 15.27 29.00
CA LEU A 150 -1.45 16.26 28.88
C LEU A 150 -1.44 16.83 27.47
N HIS A 151 -1.65 18.13 27.33
CA HIS A 151 -1.57 18.83 26.06
C HIS A 151 -0.33 19.73 26.03
N ILE A 152 0.51 19.57 25.01
CA ILE A 152 1.73 20.34 24.81
C ILE A 152 1.65 21.04 23.45
N THR A 153 1.88 22.35 23.44
CA THR A 153 1.85 23.14 22.21
C THR A 153 3.06 24.08 22.12
N VAL A 154 3.50 24.34 20.89
CA VAL A 154 4.57 25.29 20.58
C VAL A 154 3.94 26.65 20.22
N SER A 155 4.03 27.61 21.14
CA SER A 155 3.48 28.96 21.02
C SER A 155 4.59 29.97 20.71
N PRO A 156 4.74 30.45 19.46
CA PRO A 156 5.59 31.60 19.16
C PRO A 156 4.91 32.91 19.60
N GLU A 157 5.69 33.91 20.02
CA GLU A 157 5.17 35.25 20.33
C GLU A 157 4.69 36.00 19.08
N GLU A 158 5.26 35.67 17.91
CA GLU A 158 4.95 36.24 16.60
C GLU A 158 4.76 35.11 15.56
N SER A 159 5.05 35.36 14.28
CA SER A 159 5.08 34.30 13.26
C SER A 159 6.21 33.30 13.52
N PHE A 160 5.91 31.99 13.46
CA PHE A 160 6.92 30.96 13.66
C PHE A 160 8.02 31.02 12.57
N PRO A 161 9.31 31.16 12.92
CA PRO A 161 10.41 31.28 11.96
C PRO A 161 10.81 29.90 11.35
N TYR A 162 9.96 29.37 10.46
CA TYR A 162 10.10 28.04 9.84
C TYR A 162 11.43 27.78 9.11
N ARG A 163 12.22 28.81 8.78
CA ARG A 163 13.53 28.65 8.13
C ARG A 163 14.68 28.42 9.12
N ARG A 164 14.49 28.74 10.40
CA ARG A 164 15.57 28.79 11.39
C ARG A 164 15.28 28.09 12.70
N VAL A 165 14.03 27.70 12.96
CA VAL A 165 13.67 27.03 14.21
C VAL A 165 13.08 25.66 13.95
N ARG A 166 13.58 24.66 14.68
CA ARG A 166 13.00 23.31 14.78
C ARG A 166 12.84 22.97 16.25
N VAL A 167 11.70 22.41 16.63
CA VAL A 167 11.41 21.92 17.97
C VAL A 167 11.33 20.41 17.91
N HIS A 168 12.26 19.75 18.57
CA HIS A 168 12.34 18.31 18.62
C HIS A 168 11.74 17.83 19.94
N PHE A 169 10.79 16.91 19.88
CA PHE A 169 10.24 16.24 21.05
C PHE A 169 10.75 14.81 21.11
N LYS A 170 11.38 14.45 22.22
CA LYS A 170 11.70 13.05 22.54
C LYS A 170 10.80 12.60 23.66
N LEU A 171 10.01 11.57 23.39
CA LEU A 171 9.05 11.01 24.32
C LEU A 171 9.50 9.60 24.70
N THR A 172 9.43 9.31 25.98
CA THR A 172 9.50 7.96 26.52
C THR A 172 8.20 7.69 27.26
N ILE A 173 7.38 6.80 26.70
CA ILE A 173 6.04 6.51 27.20
C ILE A 173 5.83 5.00 27.35
N PRO A 174 4.90 4.58 28.21
CA PRO A 174 4.51 3.18 28.28
C PRO A 174 3.54 2.78 27.15
N GLU A 175 3.40 1.48 26.95
CA GLU A 175 2.50 0.89 25.95
C GLU A 175 1.02 1.22 26.20
N SER A 176 0.64 1.49 27.43
CA SER A 176 -0.74 1.80 27.82
C SER A 176 -1.15 3.26 27.61
N ALA A 177 -0.22 4.16 27.31
CA ALA A 177 -0.49 5.58 27.15
C ALA A 177 -1.04 5.90 25.76
N GLU A 178 -2.11 6.68 25.69
CA GLU A 178 -2.66 7.15 24.42
C GLU A 178 -1.87 8.31 23.83
N LEU A 179 -1.76 8.33 22.50
CA LEU A 179 -1.00 9.33 21.77
C LEU A 179 -1.83 10.06 20.72
N ASP A 180 -1.75 11.38 20.73
CA ASP A 180 -2.31 12.25 19.69
C ASP A 180 -1.25 13.27 19.27
N LEU A 181 -0.56 12.98 18.18
CA LEU A 181 0.61 13.74 17.75
C LEU A 181 0.29 14.47 16.45
N TRP A 182 0.39 15.78 16.50
CA TRP A 182 0.27 16.65 15.34
C TRP A 182 1.63 17.26 15.02
N ASN A 183 2.08 17.07 13.79
CA ASN A 183 3.32 17.68 13.31
C ASN A 183 3.13 18.26 11.90
N ARG A 184 3.34 19.57 11.78
CA ARG A 184 3.19 20.25 10.48
C ARG A 184 4.41 20.06 9.58
N TYR A 185 5.62 20.22 10.12
CA TYR A 185 6.86 20.08 9.36
C TYR A 185 7.88 19.23 10.11
N GLY A 186 8.38 18.18 9.49
CA GLY A 186 9.38 17.29 10.07
C GLY A 186 8.80 15.92 10.37
N ASN A 187 9.66 15.06 10.90
CA ASN A 187 9.37 13.63 10.91
C ASN A 187 8.70 13.20 12.22
N MET A 188 7.93 12.12 12.16
CA MET A 188 7.42 11.42 13.33
C MET A 188 7.94 9.99 13.33
N GLU A 189 8.55 9.57 14.42
CA GLU A 189 9.04 8.20 14.58
C GLU A 189 8.48 7.62 15.88
N ILE A 190 7.87 6.44 15.80
CA ILE A 190 7.28 5.73 16.93
C ILE A 190 7.72 4.28 16.89
N ASN A 191 8.23 3.80 18.02
CA ASN A 191 8.75 2.45 18.14
C ASN A 191 8.33 1.80 19.47
N GLY A 192 7.56 0.71 19.39
CA GLY A 192 7.39 -0.20 20.52
C GLY A 192 6.46 0.28 21.64
N CYS A 193 5.71 1.37 21.47
CA CYS A 193 4.94 1.96 22.57
C CYS A 193 3.73 2.76 22.11
N GLY A 194 2.82 3.03 23.05
CA GLY A 194 1.57 3.74 22.84
C GLY A 194 0.37 2.83 22.56
N LYS A 195 -0.78 3.28 23.06
CA LYS A 195 -2.12 2.73 22.81
C LYS A 195 -2.90 3.70 21.93
N ASN A 196 -3.77 3.22 21.02
CA ASN A 196 -4.70 4.08 20.26
C ASN A 196 -4.02 5.33 19.64
N ILE A 197 -3.00 5.10 18.83
CA ILE A 197 -2.11 6.16 18.36
C ILE A 197 -2.75 6.92 17.20
N LEU A 198 -2.91 8.24 17.35
CA LEU A 198 -3.35 9.15 16.30
C LEU A 198 -2.20 10.05 15.84
N LEU A 199 -1.81 9.94 14.56
CA LEU A 199 -0.75 10.76 13.95
C LEU A 199 -1.31 11.65 12.87
N ASN A 200 -1.03 12.94 12.98
CA ASN A 200 -1.43 13.97 12.03
C ASN A 200 -0.18 14.66 11.48
N GLY A 201 0.32 14.16 10.35
CA GLY A 201 1.46 14.73 9.63
C GLY A 201 1.01 15.57 8.44
N LYS A 202 1.70 16.67 8.16
CA LYS A 202 1.47 17.43 6.91
C LYS A 202 2.63 17.34 5.93
N TYR A 203 3.85 17.62 6.40
CA TYR A 203 5.07 17.59 5.60
C TYR A 203 6.19 16.91 6.39
N GLY A 204 6.70 15.79 5.89
CA GLY A 204 7.73 15.00 6.56
C GLY A 204 7.42 13.52 6.49
N ASP A 205 8.31 12.72 7.04
CA ASP A 205 8.18 11.27 7.01
C ASP A 205 7.61 10.74 8.32
N ILE A 206 6.82 9.67 8.24
CA ILE A 206 6.23 8.98 9.39
C ILE A 206 6.75 7.54 9.40
N TRP A 207 7.38 7.12 10.49
CA TRP A 207 7.82 5.75 10.74
C TRP A 207 7.15 5.22 12.00
N VAL A 208 6.41 4.12 11.88
CA VAL A 208 5.75 3.48 13.01
C VAL A 208 6.06 1.99 12.97
N ARG A 209 6.60 1.45 14.07
CA ARG A 209 6.95 0.04 14.18
C ARG A 209 6.61 -0.56 15.55
N HIS A 210 6.32 -1.86 15.55
CA HIS A 210 6.15 -2.68 16.75
C HIS A 210 5.04 -2.15 17.68
N ILE A 211 3.83 -1.98 17.16
CA ILE A 211 2.69 -1.44 17.92
C ILE A 211 1.65 -2.53 18.16
N ASP A 212 1.29 -2.71 19.42
CA ASP A 212 0.36 -3.75 19.87
C ASP A 212 -1.12 -3.27 19.88
N SER A 213 -1.39 -2.11 19.30
CA SER A 213 -2.69 -1.43 19.36
C SER A 213 -3.07 -0.75 18.04
N ASN A 214 -4.27 -0.17 18.01
CA ASN A 214 -4.81 0.55 16.86
C ASN A 214 -3.95 1.77 16.49
N LEU A 215 -3.75 1.96 15.19
CA LEU A 215 -2.98 3.06 14.63
C LEU A 215 -3.81 3.82 13.60
N LYS A 216 -3.96 5.13 13.81
CA LYS A 216 -4.59 6.04 12.86
C LYS A 216 -3.61 7.08 12.37
N ILE A 217 -3.43 7.16 11.05
CA ILE A 217 -2.51 8.12 10.42
C ILE A 217 -3.26 8.98 9.41
N ARG A 218 -3.14 10.30 9.55
CA ARG A 218 -3.52 11.28 8.52
C ARG A 218 -2.25 11.97 8.04
N HIS A 219 -1.94 11.82 6.76
CA HIS A 219 -0.74 12.39 6.14
C HIS A 219 -1.02 13.06 4.80
N ARG A 220 -0.08 13.87 4.30
CA ARG A 220 -0.25 14.55 2.99
C ARG A 220 1.00 14.65 2.13
N HIS A 221 2.19 14.76 2.68
CA HIS A 221 3.41 14.90 1.88
C HIS A 221 4.59 14.26 2.59
N GLY A 222 5.12 13.18 2.02
CA GLY A 222 6.31 12.48 2.50
C GLY A 222 6.18 10.97 2.37
N ASN A 223 7.05 10.27 3.07
CA ASN A 223 7.02 8.81 3.16
C ASN A 223 6.26 8.40 4.42
N VAL A 224 5.48 7.33 4.33
CA VAL A 224 4.85 6.67 5.48
C VAL A 224 5.29 5.22 5.47
N ALA A 225 5.94 4.78 6.53
CA ALA A 225 6.36 3.40 6.72
C ALA A 225 5.77 2.86 8.02
N VAL A 226 4.91 1.85 7.88
CA VAL A 226 4.24 1.16 9.00
C VAL A 226 4.66 -0.31 8.96
N GLY A 227 5.08 -0.84 10.10
CA GLY A 227 5.56 -2.22 10.20
C GLY A 227 5.19 -2.89 11.52
N ASP A 228 4.83 -4.16 11.49
CA ASP A 228 4.58 -4.97 12.70
C ASP A 228 3.54 -4.32 13.64
N ILE A 229 2.30 -4.25 13.17
CA ILE A 229 1.16 -3.72 13.92
C ILE A 229 0.19 -4.87 14.22
N LYS A 230 -0.03 -5.15 15.51
CA LYS A 230 -0.86 -6.30 15.92
C LYS A 230 -2.36 -6.07 15.79
N ASP A 231 -2.80 -4.82 15.66
CA ASP A 231 -4.21 -4.43 15.55
C ASP A 231 -4.50 -3.67 14.22
N ALA A 232 -5.65 -3.02 14.12
CA ALA A 232 -6.09 -2.33 12.92
C ALA A 232 -5.31 -1.04 12.63
N VAL A 233 -5.06 -0.80 11.34
CA VAL A 233 -4.43 0.42 10.81
C VAL A 233 -5.44 1.18 9.94
N ASP A 234 -5.75 2.43 10.30
CA ASP A 234 -6.53 3.37 9.49
C ASP A 234 -5.60 4.48 8.95
N LEU A 235 -5.24 4.38 7.67
CA LEU A 235 -4.31 5.31 7.03
C LEU A 235 -5.02 6.11 5.94
N SER A 236 -5.05 7.43 6.11
CA SER A 236 -5.45 8.38 5.06
C SER A 236 -4.26 9.23 4.64
N SER A 237 -3.88 9.17 3.37
CA SER A 237 -2.74 9.94 2.87
C SER A 237 -2.89 10.39 1.43
N ARG A 238 -2.22 11.48 1.07
CA ARG A 238 -2.12 11.96 -0.32
C ARG A 238 -0.66 12.18 -0.66
N TYR A 239 -0.31 12.25 -1.94
CA TYR A 239 1.04 12.62 -2.44
C TYR A 239 2.21 11.96 -1.69
N SER A 240 2.05 10.68 -1.33
CA SER A 240 2.98 10.00 -0.43
C SER A 240 3.50 8.69 -1.03
N LYS A 241 4.66 8.25 -0.53
CA LYS A 241 5.11 6.87 -0.70
C LYS A 241 4.78 6.11 0.57
N ILE A 242 3.92 5.11 0.45
CA ILE A 242 3.38 4.37 1.59
C ILE A 242 3.93 2.94 1.53
N LYS A 243 4.55 2.48 2.62
CA LYS A 243 5.01 1.11 2.80
C LYS A 243 4.37 0.55 4.07
N ILE A 244 3.58 -0.50 3.94
CA ILE A 244 2.91 -1.17 5.05
C ILE A 244 3.35 -2.62 5.05
N LYS A 245 3.79 -3.12 6.20
CA LYS A 245 4.27 -4.49 6.34
C LYS A 245 3.74 -5.14 7.63
N ASP A 246 3.34 -6.40 7.56
CA ASP A 246 3.07 -7.24 8.73
C ASP A 246 2.03 -6.58 9.67
N VAL A 247 0.81 -6.34 9.17
CA VAL A 247 -0.29 -5.71 9.94
C VAL A 247 -1.48 -6.66 10.07
N SER A 248 -2.27 -6.50 11.14
CA SER A 248 -3.46 -7.33 11.32
C SER A 248 -4.55 -6.98 10.30
N GLU A 249 -5.05 -5.75 10.33
CA GLU A 249 -6.13 -5.27 9.46
C GLU A 249 -5.77 -3.89 8.90
N LEU A 250 -6.17 -3.60 7.66
CA LEU A 250 -5.82 -2.37 6.99
C LEU A 250 -7.03 -1.69 6.36
N LYS A 251 -7.29 -0.44 6.77
CA LYS A 251 -8.11 0.51 6.04
C LYS A 251 -7.22 1.59 5.43
N LEU A 252 -7.31 1.80 4.12
CA LEU A 252 -6.46 2.74 3.39
C LEU A 252 -7.27 3.65 2.48
N ASN A 253 -7.13 4.95 2.69
CA ASN A 253 -7.57 5.98 1.75
C ASN A 253 -6.35 6.69 1.18
N CYS A 254 -6.13 6.60 -0.14
CA CYS A 254 -4.97 7.22 -0.76
C CYS A 254 -5.26 7.92 -2.09
N SER A 255 -4.55 9.02 -2.35
CA SER A 255 -4.52 9.61 -3.68
C SER A 255 -3.16 10.15 -4.08
N HIS A 256 -2.88 10.12 -5.39
CA HIS A 256 -1.59 10.54 -5.95
C HIS A 256 -0.39 9.88 -5.25
N SER A 257 -0.53 8.62 -4.85
CA SER A 257 0.42 7.94 -3.97
C SER A 257 0.97 6.67 -4.61
N ARG A 258 2.16 6.25 -4.14
CA ARG A 258 2.71 4.93 -4.46
C ARG A 258 2.68 4.10 -3.20
N VAL A 259 1.98 2.97 -3.25
CA VAL A 259 1.67 2.12 -2.11
C VAL A 259 2.25 0.73 -2.32
N PHE A 260 2.98 0.26 -1.32
CA PHE A 260 3.42 -1.12 -1.19
C PHE A 260 2.87 -1.70 0.11
N ILE A 261 2.10 -2.79 0.02
CA ILE A 261 1.52 -3.49 1.16
C ILE A 261 2.00 -4.94 1.11
N ALA A 262 2.48 -5.46 2.24
CA ALA A 262 2.86 -6.86 2.34
C ALA A 262 2.46 -7.44 3.71
N GLY A 263 1.92 -8.66 3.75
CA GLY A 263 1.67 -9.36 5.01
C GLY A 263 0.49 -8.79 5.81
N VAL A 264 -0.71 -8.73 5.21
CA VAL A 264 -1.93 -8.37 5.95
C VAL A 264 -2.67 -9.63 6.39
N LYS A 265 -2.83 -9.81 7.71
CA LYS A 265 -3.34 -11.06 8.32
C LYS A 265 -4.86 -11.21 8.29
N LYS A 266 -5.60 -10.14 8.05
CA LYS A 266 -7.07 -10.10 7.94
C LYS A 266 -7.46 -9.33 6.67
N GLU A 267 -8.57 -8.59 6.73
CA GLU A 267 -9.08 -7.82 5.59
C GLU A 267 -8.25 -6.55 5.33
N THR A 268 -8.09 -6.24 4.04
CA THR A 268 -7.64 -4.94 3.54
C THR A 268 -8.79 -4.26 2.80
N ASP A 269 -9.21 -3.10 3.30
CA ASP A 269 -10.21 -2.24 2.67
C ASP A 269 -9.55 -0.95 2.16
N ILE A 270 -9.51 -0.79 0.84
CA ILE A 270 -9.02 0.41 0.17
C ILE A 270 -10.22 1.12 -0.46
N ASP A 271 -10.83 2.02 0.30
CA ASP A 271 -12.10 2.68 -0.04
C ASP A 271 -11.96 3.72 -1.17
N HIS A 272 -10.77 4.29 -1.31
CA HIS A 272 -10.49 5.32 -2.29
C HIS A 272 -9.01 5.32 -2.66
N ALA A 273 -8.70 4.82 -3.85
CA ALA A 273 -7.36 4.89 -4.44
C ALA A 273 -7.41 5.65 -5.77
N ALA A 274 -7.11 6.96 -5.75
CA ALA A 274 -7.15 7.78 -6.97
C ALA A 274 -5.73 8.11 -7.49
N TYR A 275 -5.50 7.98 -8.79
CA TYR A 275 -4.24 8.37 -9.45
C TYR A 275 -3.00 7.77 -8.78
N SER A 276 -3.09 6.50 -8.38
CA SER A 276 -2.10 5.86 -7.53
C SER A 276 -1.49 4.62 -8.18
N VAL A 277 -0.41 4.12 -7.59
CA VAL A 277 0.15 2.81 -7.93
C VAL A 277 0.13 1.97 -6.67
N ILE A 278 -0.58 0.85 -6.70
CA ILE A 278 -0.73 -0.05 -5.56
C ILE A 278 -0.13 -1.41 -5.94
N THR A 279 0.80 -1.87 -5.12
CA THR A 279 1.36 -3.22 -5.16
C THR A 279 1.09 -3.89 -3.82
N MET A 280 0.47 -5.06 -3.85
CA MET A 280 0.12 -5.83 -2.66
C MET A 280 0.61 -7.27 -2.81
N GLU A 281 1.22 -7.78 -1.75
CA GLU A 281 1.77 -9.14 -1.67
C GLU A 281 1.30 -9.77 -0.34
N ASP A 282 1.09 -11.08 -0.33
CA ASP A 282 0.85 -11.88 0.88
C ASP A 282 -0.25 -11.30 1.79
N SER A 283 -1.48 -11.25 1.30
CA SER A 283 -2.63 -10.67 2.04
C SER A 283 -3.81 -11.65 2.05
N GLN A 284 -4.66 -11.61 3.08
CA GLN A 284 -5.82 -12.51 3.14
C GLN A 284 -6.93 -12.08 2.17
N LYS A 285 -7.77 -11.13 2.59
CA LYS A 285 -8.94 -10.67 1.81
C LYS A 285 -8.77 -9.22 1.42
N ILE A 286 -9.10 -8.88 0.17
CA ILE A 286 -8.94 -7.52 -0.36
C ILE A 286 -10.26 -6.97 -0.92
N THR A 287 -10.61 -5.76 -0.52
CA THR A 287 -11.57 -4.89 -1.20
C THR A 287 -10.86 -3.61 -1.64
N LEU A 288 -10.92 -3.26 -2.92
CA LEU A 288 -10.21 -2.11 -3.48
C LEU A 288 -11.10 -1.33 -4.45
N ASP A 289 -11.35 -0.04 -4.16
CA ASP A 289 -12.00 0.90 -5.07
C ASP A 289 -10.99 1.95 -5.61
N GLY A 290 -10.61 1.74 -6.87
CA GLY A 290 -9.61 2.52 -7.57
C GLY A 290 -10.17 3.42 -8.67
N ARG A 291 -9.46 4.51 -8.97
CA ARG A 291 -9.70 5.36 -10.13
C ARG A 291 -8.37 5.86 -10.70
N HIS A 292 -8.10 5.56 -11.97
CA HIS A 292 -6.80 5.83 -12.60
C HIS A 292 -5.63 5.24 -11.78
N THR A 293 -5.82 4.03 -11.26
CA THR A 293 -4.86 3.41 -10.35
C THR A 293 -4.28 2.13 -10.95
N LYS A 294 -2.97 2.03 -11.04
CA LYS A 294 -2.33 0.77 -11.44
C LYS A 294 -2.30 -0.17 -10.24
N ILE A 295 -2.89 -1.35 -10.39
CA ILE A 295 -3.07 -2.33 -9.31
C ILE A 295 -2.30 -3.60 -9.67
N LYS A 296 -1.44 -4.05 -8.76
CA LYS A 296 -0.75 -5.34 -8.80
C LYS A 296 -1.00 -6.06 -7.47
N MET A 297 -1.56 -7.27 -7.50
CA MET A 297 -1.82 -8.09 -6.32
C MET A 297 -1.29 -9.50 -6.55
N GLU A 298 -0.52 -10.02 -5.59
CA GLU A 298 0.08 -11.35 -5.64
C GLU A 298 -0.13 -12.06 -4.30
N ASN A 299 -0.35 -13.38 -4.34
CA ASN A 299 -0.51 -14.24 -3.15
C ASN A 299 -1.65 -13.78 -2.23
N ILE A 300 -2.88 -13.89 -2.72
CA ILE A 300 -4.09 -13.50 -1.98
C ILE A 300 -4.82 -14.76 -1.54
N GLU A 301 -5.12 -14.93 -0.24
CA GLU A 301 -5.57 -16.22 0.30
C GLU A 301 -7.10 -16.38 0.40
N GLU A 302 -7.85 -15.31 0.65
CA GLU A 302 -9.30 -15.34 0.90
C GLU A 302 -10.13 -14.58 -0.15
N GLY A 303 -9.49 -14.20 -1.27
CA GLY A 303 -10.15 -13.60 -2.41
C GLY A 303 -10.03 -12.08 -2.48
N ALA A 304 -10.50 -11.52 -3.59
CA ALA A 304 -10.32 -10.11 -3.90
C ALA A 304 -11.50 -9.54 -4.71
N SER A 305 -11.98 -8.36 -4.28
CA SER A 305 -12.99 -7.56 -4.96
C SER A 305 -12.40 -6.21 -5.37
N VAL A 306 -12.27 -5.98 -6.67
CA VAL A 306 -11.55 -4.84 -7.23
C VAL A 306 -12.44 -4.05 -8.17
N LYS A 307 -12.58 -2.76 -7.90
CA LYS A 307 -13.14 -1.78 -8.82
C LYS A 307 -12.05 -0.87 -9.32
N ASN A 308 -12.01 -0.60 -10.62
CA ASN A 308 -11.06 0.37 -11.15
C ASN A 308 -11.52 1.00 -12.46
N SER A 309 -10.92 2.12 -12.81
CA SER A 309 -11.03 2.70 -14.15
C SER A 309 -9.69 3.21 -14.67
N HIS A 310 -9.49 3.08 -15.98
CA HIS A 310 -8.42 3.73 -16.77
C HIS A 310 -6.96 3.32 -16.48
N GLU A 311 -6.69 2.16 -15.88
CA GLU A 311 -5.33 1.63 -15.68
C GLU A 311 -5.30 0.10 -15.65
N THR A 312 -4.11 -0.49 -15.49
CA THR A 312 -3.97 -1.97 -15.42
C THR A 312 -4.39 -2.53 -14.06
N ILE A 313 -5.09 -3.65 -14.07
CA ILE A 313 -5.31 -4.54 -12.93
C ILE A 313 -4.58 -5.85 -13.21
N TYR A 314 -3.64 -6.22 -12.35
CA TYR A 314 -2.91 -7.47 -12.41
C TYR A 314 -3.10 -8.23 -11.10
N MET A 315 -3.54 -9.47 -11.19
CA MET A 315 -3.79 -10.37 -10.07
C MET A 315 -3.13 -11.71 -10.37
N GLN A 316 -2.32 -12.23 -9.45
CA GLN A 316 -1.69 -13.54 -9.58
C GLN A 316 -1.78 -14.33 -8.26
N ASN A 317 -1.96 -15.64 -8.35
CA ASN A 317 -2.00 -16.54 -7.20
C ASN A 317 -3.07 -16.09 -6.18
N VAL A 318 -4.33 -16.08 -6.63
CA VAL A 318 -5.47 -15.69 -5.80
C VAL A 318 -6.29 -16.92 -5.46
N LYS A 319 -6.37 -17.24 -4.18
CA LYS A 319 -7.28 -18.23 -3.62
C LYS A 319 -8.53 -17.52 -3.12
N GLY A 320 -9.67 -18.21 -3.15
CA GLY A 320 -10.96 -17.62 -2.82
C GLY A 320 -11.53 -16.78 -3.97
N ASN A 321 -12.70 -16.19 -3.76
CA ASN A 321 -13.48 -15.60 -4.86
C ASN A 321 -12.84 -14.34 -5.45
N VAL A 322 -12.89 -14.23 -6.78
CA VAL A 322 -12.36 -13.09 -7.53
C VAL A 322 -13.51 -12.31 -8.14
N GLN A 323 -13.63 -11.03 -7.81
CA GLN A 323 -14.56 -10.12 -8.45
C GLN A 323 -13.82 -8.87 -8.98
N VAL A 324 -13.89 -8.65 -10.29
CA VAL A 324 -13.31 -7.46 -10.93
C VAL A 324 -14.40 -6.70 -11.65
N LYS A 325 -14.56 -5.40 -11.35
CA LYS A 325 -15.44 -4.46 -12.03
C LYS A 325 -14.63 -3.29 -12.56
N ALA A 326 -14.37 -3.29 -13.86
CA ALA A 326 -13.42 -2.39 -14.48
C ALA A 326 -14.02 -1.62 -15.67
N ARG A 327 -13.41 -0.47 -16.00
CA ARG A 327 -13.72 0.30 -17.21
C ARG A 327 -12.45 0.92 -17.78
N HIS A 328 -12.20 0.74 -19.08
CA HIS A 328 -10.97 1.16 -19.75
C HIS A 328 -9.70 0.55 -19.13
N CYS A 329 -9.80 -0.65 -18.57
CA CYS A 329 -8.67 -1.30 -17.90
C CYS A 329 -8.14 -2.48 -18.74
N LYS A 330 -6.83 -2.70 -18.69
CA LYS A 330 -6.26 -4.02 -19.00
C LYS A 330 -6.37 -4.86 -17.73
N VAL A 331 -7.13 -5.95 -17.78
CA VAL A 331 -7.30 -6.87 -16.64
C VAL A 331 -6.52 -8.15 -16.94
N VAL A 332 -5.68 -8.56 -15.99
CA VAL A 332 -4.93 -9.81 -16.04
C VAL A 332 -5.17 -10.54 -14.73
N VAL A 333 -5.71 -11.76 -14.83
CA VAL A 333 -5.88 -12.69 -13.70
C VAL A 333 -5.14 -13.96 -14.03
N LYS A 334 -4.16 -14.33 -13.20
CA LYS A 334 -3.36 -15.54 -13.37
C LYS A 334 -3.46 -16.42 -12.14
N GLN A 335 -3.43 -17.73 -12.31
CA GLN A 335 -3.29 -18.68 -11.20
C GLN A 335 -4.34 -18.42 -10.12
N ALA A 336 -5.63 -18.47 -10.50
CA ALA A 336 -6.72 -18.27 -9.56
C ALA A 336 -7.33 -19.62 -9.18
N VAL A 337 -7.47 -19.86 -7.87
CA VAL A 337 -8.11 -21.04 -7.29
C VAL A 337 -9.33 -20.58 -6.48
N SER A 338 -10.50 -20.59 -7.11
CA SER A 338 -11.68 -19.88 -6.60
C SER A 338 -12.93 -20.72 -6.73
N ASP A 339 -13.96 -20.50 -5.91
CA ASP A 339 -15.28 -21.02 -6.27
C ASP A 339 -15.85 -20.22 -7.45
N ASP A 340 -15.79 -18.88 -7.35
CA ASP A 340 -16.29 -17.97 -8.37
C ASP A 340 -15.22 -16.98 -8.86
N VAL A 341 -15.13 -16.85 -10.19
CA VAL A 341 -14.37 -15.78 -10.86
C VAL A 341 -15.32 -14.93 -11.70
N VAL A 342 -15.51 -13.67 -11.32
CA VAL A 342 -16.39 -12.73 -12.00
C VAL A 342 -15.60 -11.54 -12.52
N VAL A 343 -15.52 -11.36 -13.84
CA VAL A 343 -14.82 -10.23 -14.46
C VAL A 343 -15.77 -9.44 -15.34
N LYS A 344 -16.01 -8.18 -14.98
CA LYS A 344 -16.79 -7.23 -15.77
C LYS A 344 -15.88 -6.11 -16.23
N ASN A 345 -15.72 -5.95 -17.54
CA ASN A 345 -14.89 -4.89 -18.10
C ASN A 345 -15.55 -4.25 -19.34
N SER A 346 -15.21 -3.01 -19.62
CA SER A 346 -15.64 -2.32 -20.84
C SER A 346 -14.48 -1.52 -21.43
N TYR A 347 -14.33 -1.53 -22.74
CA TYR A 347 -13.30 -0.79 -23.47
C TYR A 347 -11.86 -1.12 -23.04
N GLY A 348 -11.62 -2.39 -22.71
CA GLY A 348 -10.36 -2.87 -22.16
C GLY A 348 -10.25 -4.38 -22.36
N SER A 349 -9.05 -4.91 -22.46
CA SER A 349 -8.86 -6.35 -22.70
C SER A 349 -8.75 -7.12 -21.39
N VAL A 350 -9.18 -8.38 -21.42
CA VAL A 350 -9.14 -9.31 -20.28
C VAL A 350 -8.30 -10.51 -20.67
N TRP A 351 -7.32 -10.83 -19.83
CA TRP A 351 -6.49 -12.03 -19.93
C TRP A 351 -6.67 -12.85 -18.65
N CYS A 352 -7.15 -14.07 -18.80
CA CYS A 352 -7.22 -15.06 -17.73
C CYS A 352 -6.32 -16.24 -18.09
N ASP A 353 -5.52 -16.72 -17.15
CA ASP A 353 -4.52 -17.77 -17.38
C ASP A 353 -4.42 -18.66 -16.14
N GLU A 354 -4.25 -19.98 -16.32
CA GLU A 354 -4.13 -20.95 -15.22
C GLU A 354 -5.28 -20.82 -14.18
N ILE A 355 -6.53 -20.75 -14.65
CA ILE A 355 -7.72 -20.64 -13.78
C ILE A 355 -8.22 -22.02 -13.37
N SER A 356 -8.43 -22.21 -12.06
CA SER A 356 -9.09 -23.37 -11.47
C SER A 356 -10.28 -22.93 -10.64
N ALA A 357 -11.52 -23.15 -11.11
CA ALA A 357 -12.71 -22.67 -10.40
C ALA A 357 -13.97 -23.52 -10.58
N LYS A 358 -15.01 -23.30 -9.76
CA LYS A 358 -16.34 -23.89 -10.04
C LYS A 358 -17.02 -23.14 -11.18
N ASN A 359 -17.08 -21.82 -11.06
CA ASN A 359 -17.80 -20.95 -11.97
C ASN A 359 -16.95 -19.75 -12.44
N VAL A 360 -17.06 -19.43 -13.72
CA VAL A 360 -16.44 -18.25 -14.33
C VAL A 360 -17.49 -17.45 -15.09
N ASP A 361 -17.68 -16.18 -14.73
CA ASP A 361 -18.58 -15.25 -15.43
C ASP A 361 -17.81 -14.03 -15.94
N ILE A 362 -17.71 -13.90 -17.26
CA ILE A 362 -17.00 -12.80 -17.92
C ILE A 362 -17.99 -11.98 -18.74
N MET A 363 -18.15 -10.72 -18.36
CA MET A 363 -18.93 -9.73 -19.10
C MET A 363 -18.00 -8.70 -19.70
N LEU A 364 -17.88 -8.69 -21.03
CA LEU A 364 -16.98 -7.80 -21.74
C LEU A 364 -17.74 -6.95 -22.77
N ASN A 365 -17.49 -5.64 -22.77
CA ASN A 365 -18.04 -4.74 -23.79
C ASN A 365 -16.91 -3.93 -24.44
N ASN A 366 -16.45 -4.38 -25.61
CA ASN A 366 -15.26 -3.89 -26.32
C ASN A 366 -13.95 -4.32 -25.64
N GLY A 367 -13.09 -4.99 -26.41
CA GLY A 367 -11.78 -5.46 -25.96
C GLY A 367 -11.35 -6.74 -26.67
N LYS A 368 -10.31 -7.40 -26.18
CA LYS A 368 -9.99 -8.79 -26.48
C LYS A 368 -10.20 -9.61 -25.20
N LEU A 369 -10.70 -10.83 -25.35
CA LEU A 369 -10.76 -11.80 -24.27
C LEU A 369 -9.89 -12.99 -24.66
N ASP A 370 -8.82 -13.22 -23.89
CA ASP A 370 -8.07 -14.46 -23.94
C ASP A 370 -8.25 -15.14 -22.58
N ILE A 371 -8.74 -16.37 -22.57
CA ILE A 371 -8.92 -17.18 -21.35
C ILE A 371 -8.30 -18.56 -21.57
N ALA A 372 -7.36 -18.91 -20.71
CA ALA A 372 -6.83 -20.24 -20.54
C ALA A 372 -7.14 -20.72 -19.11
N PHE A 373 -7.58 -21.96 -18.96
CA PHE A 373 -7.93 -22.53 -17.67
C PHE A 373 -7.41 -23.96 -17.53
N ASP A 374 -7.15 -24.38 -16.30
CA ASP A 374 -6.68 -25.73 -15.98
C ASP A 374 -7.86 -26.64 -15.61
N ARG A 375 -8.81 -26.13 -14.82
CA ARG A 375 -9.99 -26.89 -14.40
C ARG A 375 -11.16 -25.99 -14.08
N ILE A 376 -12.26 -26.13 -14.81
CA ILE A 376 -13.54 -25.54 -14.39
C ILE A 376 -14.54 -26.67 -14.09
N GLU A 377 -15.16 -26.65 -12.91
CA GLU A 377 -16.01 -27.76 -12.45
C GLU A 377 -17.43 -27.70 -12.99
N GLU A 378 -18.01 -26.50 -13.06
CA GLU A 378 -19.42 -26.34 -13.40
C GLU A 378 -19.58 -25.57 -14.70
N ARG A 379 -19.25 -24.28 -14.71
CA ARG A 379 -19.66 -23.39 -15.81
C ARG A 379 -18.68 -22.29 -16.13
N ILE A 380 -18.58 -21.99 -17.43
CA ILE A 380 -18.05 -20.73 -17.95
C ILE A 380 -19.17 -20.01 -18.69
N ASN A 381 -19.48 -18.78 -18.29
CA ASN A 381 -20.43 -17.90 -18.97
C ASN A 381 -19.69 -16.66 -19.50
N ILE A 382 -19.62 -16.52 -20.81
CA ILE A 382 -19.00 -15.37 -21.47
C ILE A 382 -20.09 -14.60 -22.22
N ARG A 383 -20.30 -13.35 -21.82
CA ARG A 383 -21.20 -12.41 -22.50
C ARG A 383 -20.40 -11.27 -23.07
N ASN A 384 -20.37 -11.16 -24.38
CA ASN A 384 -19.60 -10.17 -25.07
C ASN A 384 -20.33 -9.51 -26.25
N ARG A 385 -20.02 -8.23 -26.49
CA ARG A 385 -20.62 -7.46 -27.60
C ARG A 385 -19.67 -7.23 -28.78
N TYR A 386 -18.43 -6.83 -28.53
CA TYR A 386 -17.47 -6.40 -29.55
C TYR A 386 -16.06 -6.88 -29.19
N SER A 387 -15.82 -8.18 -29.28
CA SER A 387 -14.49 -8.72 -28.97
C SER A 387 -14.19 -9.98 -29.76
N ARG A 388 -12.89 -10.15 -29.98
CA ARG A 388 -12.33 -11.45 -30.30
C ARG A 388 -12.19 -12.23 -28.99
N ILE A 389 -12.65 -13.47 -29.01
CA ILE A 389 -12.55 -14.41 -27.89
C ILE A 389 -11.57 -15.52 -28.28
N ARG A 390 -10.58 -15.79 -27.42
CA ARG A 390 -9.77 -17.00 -27.48
C ARG A 390 -9.98 -17.78 -26.19
N LEU A 391 -10.36 -19.04 -26.34
CA LEU A 391 -10.54 -19.98 -25.25
C LEU A 391 -9.56 -21.14 -25.44
N GLU A 392 -8.73 -21.37 -24.45
CA GLU A 392 -7.81 -22.49 -24.37
C GLU A 392 -8.13 -23.35 -23.13
N TYR A 393 -8.19 -24.67 -23.32
CA TYR A 393 -8.54 -25.63 -22.27
C TYR A 393 -7.78 -26.96 -22.43
N PRO A 394 -7.67 -27.80 -21.39
CA PRO A 394 -6.88 -29.04 -21.47
C PRO A 394 -7.45 -30.03 -22.50
N GLN A 395 -6.59 -30.68 -23.28
CA GLN A 395 -7.01 -31.62 -24.33
C GLN A 395 -7.82 -32.82 -23.81
N SER A 396 -7.62 -33.23 -22.55
CA SER A 396 -8.36 -34.33 -21.92
C SER A 396 -9.81 -33.98 -21.56
N LEU A 397 -10.21 -32.72 -21.64
CA LEU A 397 -11.52 -32.24 -21.21
C LEU A 397 -12.55 -32.38 -22.33
N GLN A 398 -13.78 -32.79 -21.96
CA GLN A 398 -14.94 -32.80 -22.86
C GLN A 398 -15.99 -31.79 -22.38
N PRO A 399 -15.78 -30.49 -22.66
CA PRO A 399 -16.73 -29.45 -22.28
C PRO A 399 -18.02 -29.54 -23.11
N LEU A 400 -19.13 -29.16 -22.48
CA LEU A 400 -20.40 -28.95 -23.16
C LEU A 400 -20.45 -27.52 -23.69
N PHE A 401 -20.39 -27.33 -25.01
CA PHE A 401 -20.43 -26.00 -25.62
C PHE A 401 -21.85 -25.57 -26.00
N SER A 402 -22.17 -24.32 -25.67
CA SER A 402 -23.25 -23.56 -26.28
C SER A 402 -22.72 -22.19 -26.70
N ILE A 403 -22.45 -22.03 -27.99
CA ILE A 403 -21.81 -20.84 -28.56
C ILE A 403 -22.76 -20.19 -29.55
N HIS A 404 -23.08 -18.92 -29.33
CA HIS A 404 -23.88 -18.11 -30.23
C HIS A 404 -23.10 -16.85 -30.63
N VAL A 405 -22.85 -16.70 -31.94
CA VAL A 405 -22.14 -15.56 -32.54
C VAL A 405 -23.03 -14.93 -33.62
N ARG A 406 -23.49 -13.69 -33.43
CA ARG A 406 -24.37 -13.04 -34.43
C ARG A 406 -23.61 -12.55 -35.67
N HIS A 407 -22.45 -11.93 -35.49
CA HIS A 407 -21.66 -11.35 -36.58
C HIS A 407 -20.18 -11.67 -36.38
N GLY A 408 -19.77 -12.84 -36.85
CA GLY A 408 -18.39 -13.33 -36.73
C GLY A 408 -18.33 -14.81 -37.05
N ASN A 409 -17.11 -15.37 -36.99
CA ASN A 409 -16.89 -16.78 -37.23
C ASN A 409 -16.52 -17.51 -35.94
N ILE A 410 -16.83 -18.79 -35.89
CA ILE A 410 -16.33 -19.70 -34.85
C ILE A 410 -15.27 -20.59 -35.51
N VAL A 411 -14.05 -20.56 -34.98
CA VAL A 411 -12.93 -21.36 -35.43
C VAL A 411 -12.62 -22.40 -34.36
N ASN A 412 -13.06 -23.63 -34.61
CA ASN A 412 -12.79 -24.77 -33.75
C ASN A 412 -11.47 -25.45 -34.15
N ARG A 413 -10.47 -25.46 -33.26
CA ARG A 413 -9.24 -26.26 -33.41
C ARG A 413 -9.11 -27.28 -32.29
N THR A 414 -10.23 -27.83 -31.86
CA THR A 414 -10.33 -28.80 -30.76
C THR A 414 -10.91 -30.12 -31.27
N PRO A 415 -10.66 -31.25 -30.58
CA PRO A 415 -11.24 -32.55 -30.96
C PRO A 415 -12.76 -32.66 -30.76
N VAL A 416 -13.39 -31.70 -30.06
CA VAL A 416 -14.82 -31.75 -29.76
C VAL A 416 -15.63 -31.52 -31.03
N GLU A 417 -16.41 -32.53 -31.40
CA GLU A 417 -17.38 -32.41 -32.49
C GLU A 417 -18.52 -31.46 -32.10
N MET A 418 -18.85 -30.53 -32.98
CA MET A 418 -19.91 -29.54 -32.76
C MET A 418 -20.87 -29.56 -33.94
N ALA A 419 -22.17 -29.61 -33.65
CA ALA A 419 -23.20 -29.43 -34.65
C ALA A 419 -23.34 -27.94 -34.97
N ILE A 420 -23.14 -27.58 -36.23
CA ILE A 420 -23.30 -26.19 -36.70
C ILE A 420 -24.78 -25.95 -36.96
N LEU A 421 -25.40 -25.10 -36.13
CA LEU A 421 -26.74 -24.59 -36.36
C LEU A 421 -26.61 -23.19 -36.96
N LYS A 422 -26.91 -23.05 -38.25
CA LYS A 422 -26.99 -21.72 -38.87
C LYS A 422 -28.36 -21.11 -38.57
N GLU A 423 -28.38 -20.01 -37.83
CA GLU A 423 -29.57 -19.20 -37.60
C GLU A 423 -29.39 -17.83 -38.29
N GLY A 424 -29.92 -17.67 -39.50
CA GLY A 424 -29.87 -16.40 -40.23
C GLY A 424 -28.44 -15.91 -40.48
N SER A 425 -28.11 -14.69 -40.03
CA SER A 425 -26.77 -14.09 -40.17
C SER A 425 -25.76 -14.54 -39.10
N GLY A 426 -26.18 -15.33 -38.11
CA GLY A 426 -25.35 -15.81 -37.00
C GLY A 426 -24.94 -17.28 -37.08
N ALA A 427 -23.84 -17.61 -36.42
CA ALA A 427 -23.38 -18.97 -36.17
C ALA A 427 -23.76 -19.41 -34.76
N ALA A 428 -24.53 -20.49 -34.63
CA ALA A 428 -24.73 -21.19 -33.37
C ALA A 428 -24.04 -22.56 -33.44
N MET A 429 -23.43 -22.98 -32.34
CA MET A 429 -22.84 -24.31 -32.18
C MET A 429 -23.22 -24.88 -30.83
N ASN A 430 -23.74 -26.11 -30.85
CA ASN A 430 -23.91 -26.92 -29.65
C ASN A 430 -23.04 -28.17 -29.79
N ALA A 431 -22.48 -28.65 -28.67
CA ALA A 431 -21.81 -29.95 -28.66
C ALA A 431 -22.79 -31.08 -29.04
N SER A 432 -22.28 -32.13 -29.67
CA SER A 432 -23.08 -33.29 -30.10
C SER A 432 -23.53 -34.19 -28.93
N THR A 433 -22.86 -34.08 -27.78
CA THR A 433 -23.14 -34.84 -26.55
C THR A 433 -23.94 -34.01 -25.54
N MET A 434 -24.90 -34.64 -24.85
CA MET A 434 -25.73 -34.00 -23.79
C MET A 434 -25.09 -34.04 -22.40
N GLU A 435 -23.97 -34.76 -22.24
CA GLU A 435 -23.25 -34.92 -20.98
C GLU A 435 -21.81 -34.45 -21.18
N GLY A 436 -21.40 -33.40 -20.46
CA GLY A 436 -20.06 -32.82 -20.55
C GLY A 436 -19.89 -31.70 -19.51
N LYS A 437 -18.70 -31.61 -18.91
CA LYS A 437 -18.35 -30.56 -17.95
C LYS A 437 -16.95 -30.00 -18.26
N PRO A 438 -16.74 -28.68 -18.10
CA PRO A 438 -17.72 -27.65 -17.72
C PRO A 438 -18.71 -27.36 -18.85
N GLU A 439 -19.85 -26.78 -18.51
CA GLU A 439 -20.72 -26.12 -19.48
C GLU A 439 -20.11 -24.77 -19.86
N ILE A 440 -19.84 -24.57 -21.14
CA ILE A 440 -19.22 -23.35 -21.67
C ILE A 440 -20.22 -22.64 -22.57
N ILE A 441 -20.75 -21.52 -22.06
CA ILE A 441 -21.70 -20.67 -22.75
C ILE A 441 -21.00 -19.42 -23.23
N ILE A 442 -21.05 -19.16 -24.54
CA ILE A 442 -20.46 -17.98 -25.16
C ILE A 442 -21.53 -17.27 -25.98
N ASN A 443 -21.87 -16.05 -25.58
CA ASN A 443 -22.73 -15.16 -26.34
C ASN A 443 -21.91 -14.00 -26.86
N ASN A 444 -21.68 -13.96 -28.17
CA ASN A 444 -20.95 -12.88 -28.83
C ASN A 444 -21.83 -12.16 -29.88
N THR A 445 -21.84 -10.82 -29.86
CA THR A 445 -22.55 -10.06 -30.91
C THR A 445 -21.66 -9.84 -32.13
N TYR A 446 -20.45 -9.34 -31.94
CA TYR A 446 -19.48 -9.05 -33.00
C TYR A 446 -18.09 -9.58 -32.64
N GLY A 447 -17.45 -10.23 -33.62
CA GLY A 447 -16.09 -10.74 -33.52
C GLY A 447 -16.02 -12.26 -33.50
N ASP A 448 -14.82 -12.77 -33.78
CA ASP A 448 -14.59 -14.20 -33.92
C ASP A 448 -14.33 -14.89 -32.57
N VAL A 449 -14.71 -16.16 -32.49
CA VAL A 449 -14.42 -17.06 -31.37
C VAL A 449 -13.42 -18.11 -31.83
N PHE A 450 -12.29 -18.21 -31.14
CA PHE A 450 -11.25 -19.20 -31.41
C PHE A 450 -11.17 -20.18 -30.25
N LEU A 451 -11.30 -21.47 -30.54
CA LEU A 451 -11.17 -22.55 -29.57
C LEU A 451 -9.89 -23.33 -29.86
N LYS A 452 -9.13 -23.64 -28.81
CA LYS A 452 -7.89 -24.44 -28.90
C LYS A 452 -7.75 -25.28 -27.64
N THR A 453 -7.05 -26.41 -27.75
CA THR A 453 -6.63 -27.19 -26.58
C THR A 453 -5.16 -26.91 -26.21
N SER A 454 -4.82 -27.00 -24.92
CA SER A 454 -3.44 -27.00 -24.43
C SER A 454 -2.88 -28.42 -24.37
N SER A 455 -1.58 -28.60 -24.64
CA SER A 455 -0.89 -29.89 -24.70
C SER A 455 -0.32 -30.37 -23.37
N THR A 456 -0.62 -29.68 -22.26
CA THR A 456 -0.05 -29.96 -20.94
C THR A 456 -0.92 -30.95 -20.17
N GLY A 457 -0.67 -32.26 -20.39
CA GLY A 457 -1.09 -33.30 -19.47
C GLY A 457 0.07 -33.67 -18.55
N THR A 458 -0.01 -33.33 -17.27
CA THR A 458 0.79 -34.01 -16.24
C THR A 458 0.20 -35.40 -16.06
N THR A 459 0.87 -36.42 -16.55
CA THR A 459 0.55 -37.82 -16.29
C THR A 459 0.67 -38.06 -14.77
N PRO A 460 -0.26 -38.80 -14.12
CA PRO A 460 0.00 -39.31 -12.78
C PRO A 460 1.20 -40.26 -12.84
N THR A 461 2.14 -40.08 -11.93
CA THR A 461 3.33 -40.91 -11.75
C THR A 461 2.97 -42.40 -11.73
N GLU A 462 3.21 -43.10 -12.83
CA GLU A 462 3.29 -44.56 -12.82
C GLU A 462 4.63 -44.97 -12.21
N THR A 463 4.52 -45.67 -11.08
CA THR A 463 5.58 -46.42 -10.42
C THR A 463 6.36 -47.25 -11.45
N GLN A 464 7.65 -46.98 -11.60
CA GLN A 464 8.53 -47.82 -12.41
C GLN A 464 8.71 -49.18 -11.73
N GLU A 465 8.03 -50.20 -12.25
CA GLU A 465 8.42 -51.60 -12.08
C GLU A 465 9.69 -51.89 -12.89
N GLN A 466 10.68 -52.45 -12.19
CA GLN A 466 11.97 -52.88 -12.73
C GLN A 466 11.79 -54.01 -13.75
N LYS A 467 12.22 -53.77 -15.00
CA LYS A 467 12.44 -54.84 -15.99
C LYS A 467 13.79 -55.52 -15.73
N THR A 468 13.71 -56.80 -15.37
CA THR A 468 14.81 -57.76 -15.35
C THR A 468 15.30 -58.12 -16.76
N LYS A 469 16.61 -58.36 -16.83
CA LYS A 469 17.48 -58.61 -17.98
C LYS A 469 17.18 -59.98 -18.65
N PRO A 470 17.29 -60.15 -19.99
CA PRO A 470 17.28 -61.46 -20.61
C PRO A 470 18.67 -62.11 -20.62
N THR A 471 18.66 -63.43 -20.39
CA THR A 471 19.78 -64.36 -20.28
C THR A 471 20.43 -64.64 -21.64
N THR A 472 21.75 -64.75 -21.62
CA THR A 472 22.69 -65.02 -22.71
C THR A 472 22.42 -66.39 -23.38
N GLU A 473 22.26 -66.40 -24.70
CA GLU A 473 22.35 -67.60 -25.54
C GLU A 473 23.79 -67.81 -26.02
N THR A 474 24.19 -69.08 -26.07
CA THR A 474 25.56 -69.58 -26.21
C THR A 474 25.89 -69.80 -27.69
N GLU A 475 26.80 -69.01 -28.26
CA GLU A 475 27.40 -69.29 -29.57
C GLU A 475 28.69 -70.09 -29.43
N LYS A 476 28.80 -71.14 -30.24
CA LYS A 476 29.90 -72.11 -30.35
C LYS A 476 30.97 -71.57 -31.33
N PRO A 477 32.28 -71.72 -31.08
CA PRO A 477 33.32 -71.08 -31.90
C PRO A 477 33.71 -71.90 -33.14
N PRO A 478 34.29 -71.27 -34.18
CA PRO A 478 34.80 -71.98 -35.35
C PRO A 478 36.23 -72.48 -35.16
N THR A 479 36.48 -73.62 -35.77
CA THR A 479 37.74 -74.33 -35.98
C THR A 479 38.79 -73.46 -36.69
N GLN A 480 40.02 -73.46 -36.17
CA GLN A 480 41.25 -73.24 -36.96
C GLN A 480 42.36 -74.22 -36.55
N ASP A 481 43.12 -74.59 -37.57
CA ASP A 481 44.17 -75.59 -37.67
C ASP A 481 45.41 -75.40 -36.78
N LYS A 482 45.98 -76.55 -36.40
CA LYS A 482 47.40 -76.97 -36.33
C LYS A 482 48.49 -75.95 -35.97
N ASP A 483 49.28 -76.27 -34.94
CA ASP A 483 50.67 -76.71 -35.10
C ASP A 483 51.30 -77.14 -33.75
N ASN A 484 52.07 -78.24 -33.82
CA ASN A 484 52.97 -78.88 -32.83
C ASN A 484 52.42 -79.50 -31.54
#